data_AF-A0A243R8M9-F1
#
_entry.id   AF-A0A243R8M9-F1
#
_cell.length_a   1.000
_cell.length_b   1.000
_cell.length_c   1.000
_cell.angle_alpha   90.00
_cell.angle_beta   90.00
_cell.angle_gamma   90.00
#
_symmetry.space_group_name_H-M   'P 1'
#
loop_
_entity.id
_entity.type
_entity.pdbx_description
1 polymer ?
#
loop_
_entity_poly.entity_id
_entity_poly.type
_entity_poly.pdbx_seq_one_letter_code
_entity_poly.pdbx_strand_id
1 'polypeptide(L)'
;MLASLGTMPELARQLSGLGGCTNPVRLDGHRTEYAVDRTTGEIGRVLHHLDSSSLPAGSLLVRCNNRRATRCTACAEVYRRDTFHLITAGLRGGKGTAEQVGTHPRVFATLTAPSFGPVHNRPSSGRPCRCGARHDDTDPALGTPLDPDAYDYEAAVLWNAHAGALWRRFSIYLRREIAKRAGLTQRAFRYHARVSFAKVAEYQKRGAVHFHAVIRLDGPEGGDTAPPAWASAELLTGAIHAAVTATRVNGPDVDGRAHTFTFGRQLDVRTIRSADFDGGQELTERAVAAYIAKYATKGAETATGTLDRPIRFLAELAQARITDHARRMIRTAWTLGARKDLEHLRLRAWAHMLGFRGHFSTKSRRYSTTLGALRDARAEWRRAQAPTAAPQDGETTLVLAHWVFAGTGLSTGEAWLATSLEPAPGTEGEPTWTPVATS
;
A
#
# COMPACT_ATOMS: atom_id res chain seq x y z
N MET A 1 8.31 17.50 -36.49
CA MET A 1 7.40 18.59 -36.09
C MET A 1 7.77 19.22 -34.74
N LEU A 2 8.05 18.48 -33.66
CA LEU A 2 8.45 19.08 -32.37
C LEU A 2 9.82 19.79 -32.38
N ALA A 3 10.80 19.23 -33.10
CA ALA A 3 12.13 19.85 -33.24
C ALA A 3 12.12 21.17 -34.04
N SER A 4 11.12 21.41 -34.90
CA SER A 4 11.04 22.64 -35.70
C SER A 4 10.34 23.80 -34.99
N LEU A 5 9.77 23.58 -33.80
CA LEU A 5 9.07 24.59 -33.00
C LEU A 5 9.88 25.08 -31.78
N GLY A 6 11.09 24.56 -31.56
CA GLY A 6 11.95 24.99 -30.44
C GLY A 6 11.46 24.58 -29.05
N THR A 7 10.37 23.82 -28.94
CA THR A 7 9.73 23.44 -27.66
C THR A 7 10.34 22.21 -26.99
N MET A 8 11.30 21.54 -27.64
CA MET A 8 11.94 20.32 -27.13
C MET A 8 12.61 20.48 -25.76
N PRO A 9 13.35 21.56 -25.45
CA PRO A 9 13.93 21.77 -24.11
C PRO A 9 12.86 21.94 -23.03
N GLU A 10 11.76 22.63 -23.33
CA GLU A 10 10.67 22.84 -22.37
C GLU A 10 9.88 21.54 -22.15
N LEU A 11 9.62 20.79 -23.22
CA LEU A 11 9.04 19.45 -23.09
C LEU A 11 9.94 18.52 -22.28
N ALA A 12 11.25 18.56 -22.50
CA ALA A 12 12.21 17.80 -21.71
C ALA A 12 12.16 18.19 -20.23
N ARG A 13 12.13 19.49 -19.90
CA ARG A 13 11.97 19.96 -18.50
C ARG A 13 10.68 19.44 -17.89
N GLN A 14 9.56 19.56 -18.62
CA GLN A 14 8.26 19.08 -18.17
C GLN A 14 8.31 17.57 -17.90
N LEU A 15 8.86 16.76 -18.81
CA LEU A 15 8.97 15.30 -18.64
C LEU A 15 9.95 14.91 -17.54
N SER A 16 11.09 15.60 -17.38
CA SER A 16 12.02 15.38 -16.27
C SER A 16 11.36 15.61 -14.91
N GLY A 17 10.41 16.55 -14.83
CA GLY A 17 9.58 16.81 -13.65
C GLY A 17 8.71 15.62 -13.21
N LEU A 18 8.44 14.66 -14.10
CA LEU A 18 7.72 13.42 -13.76
C LEU A 18 8.59 12.40 -13.03
N GLY A 19 9.90 12.63 -12.95
CA GLY A 19 10.87 11.79 -12.27
C GLY A 19 10.73 10.31 -12.62
N GLY A 20 10.72 10.02 -13.93
CA GLY A 20 10.61 8.67 -14.47
C GLY A 20 9.20 8.06 -14.43
N CYS A 21 8.14 8.84 -14.15
CA CYS A 21 6.78 8.29 -14.24
C CYS A 21 6.43 7.92 -15.68
N THR A 22 6.22 6.63 -15.93
CA THR A 22 5.89 6.06 -17.24
C THR A 22 4.42 6.16 -17.63
N ASN A 23 3.54 6.52 -16.69
CA ASN A 23 2.10 6.53 -16.93
C ASN A 23 1.38 7.73 -16.28
N PRO A 24 1.85 8.97 -16.50
CA PRO A 24 1.34 10.16 -15.83
C PRO A 24 -0.15 10.39 -16.14
N VAL A 25 -0.85 11.05 -15.23
CA VAL A 25 -2.20 11.59 -15.46
C VAL A 25 -2.07 12.90 -16.22
N ARG A 26 -2.91 13.08 -17.26
CA ARG A 26 -3.05 14.32 -18.00
C ARG A 26 -4.23 15.10 -17.47
N LEU A 27 -3.99 16.37 -17.18
CA LEU A 27 -5.00 17.31 -16.72
C LEU A 27 -5.07 18.49 -17.68
N ASP A 28 -6.28 18.83 -18.09
CA ASP A 28 -6.56 20.04 -18.86
C ASP A 28 -7.28 21.06 -17.96
N GLY A 29 -6.95 22.33 -18.13
CA GLY A 29 -7.50 23.43 -17.35
C GLY A 29 -6.44 24.46 -16.99
N HIS A 30 -6.63 25.14 -15.87
CA HIS A 30 -5.78 26.26 -15.49
C HIS A 30 -5.62 26.42 -13.97
N ARG A 31 -4.60 27.18 -13.59
CA ARG A 31 -4.33 27.64 -12.22
C ARG A 31 -3.93 29.10 -12.25
N THR A 32 -4.64 29.94 -11.50
CA THR A 32 -4.35 31.36 -11.34
C THR A 32 -4.05 31.66 -9.88
N GLU A 33 -2.94 32.35 -9.65
CA GLU A 33 -2.53 32.89 -8.35
C GLU A 33 -2.81 34.39 -8.35
N TYR A 34 -3.52 34.89 -7.34
CA TYR A 34 -3.84 36.30 -7.15
C TYR A 34 -3.17 36.82 -5.89
N ALA A 35 -2.72 38.07 -5.92
CA ALA A 35 -2.35 38.79 -4.70
C ALA A 35 -3.63 39.07 -3.90
N VAL A 36 -3.55 38.94 -2.58
CA VAL A 36 -4.63 39.31 -1.66
C VAL A 36 -4.06 40.19 -0.58
N ASP A 37 -4.67 41.35 -0.39
CA ASP A 37 -4.34 42.25 0.71
C ASP A 37 -4.81 41.61 2.04
N ARG A 38 -3.90 41.43 2.99
CA ARG A 38 -4.21 40.76 4.27
C ARG A 38 -5.05 41.61 5.22
N THR A 39 -5.10 42.92 5.00
CA THR A 39 -5.81 43.90 5.82
C THR A 39 -7.23 44.09 5.32
N THR A 40 -7.43 44.21 4.00
CA THR A 40 -8.75 44.46 3.39
C THR A 40 -9.46 43.19 2.90
N GLY A 41 -8.69 42.13 2.60
CA GLY A 41 -9.21 40.91 1.97
C GLY A 41 -9.49 41.05 0.46
N GLU A 42 -9.10 42.17 -0.16
CA GLU A 42 -9.30 42.42 -1.58
C GLU A 42 -8.44 41.48 -2.45
N ILE A 43 -9.06 40.86 -3.46
CA ILE A 43 -8.36 40.05 -4.47
C ILE A 43 -7.80 41.02 -5.51
N GLY A 44 -6.48 41.18 -5.51
CA GLY A 44 -5.75 42.07 -6.39
C GLY A 44 -5.29 41.41 -7.68
N ARG A 45 -4.12 41.85 -8.17
CA ARG A 45 -3.55 41.44 -9.46
C ARG A 45 -3.28 39.93 -9.53
N VAL A 46 -3.31 39.39 -10.75
CA VAL A 46 -2.78 38.05 -11.04
C VAL A 46 -1.26 38.08 -10.85
N LEU A 47 -0.76 37.19 -9.99
CA LEU A 47 0.65 36.93 -9.77
C LEU A 47 1.20 35.92 -10.78
N HIS A 48 0.43 34.86 -11.04
CA HIS A 48 0.79 33.82 -11.98
C HIS A 48 -0.46 33.20 -12.60
N HIS A 49 -0.43 32.92 -13.90
CA HIS A 49 -1.47 32.15 -14.58
C HIS A 49 -0.84 31.02 -15.38
N LEU A 50 -1.31 29.80 -15.14
CA LEU A 50 -0.96 28.60 -15.88
C LEU A 50 -2.20 28.11 -16.62
N ASP A 51 -2.11 28.00 -17.94
CA ASP A 51 -3.06 27.23 -18.74
C ASP A 51 -2.36 25.94 -19.22
N SER A 52 -3.03 24.80 -19.15
CA SER A 52 -2.43 23.53 -19.61
C SER A 52 -2.10 23.51 -21.10
N SER A 53 -2.87 24.22 -21.92
CA SER A 53 -2.71 24.23 -23.38
C SER A 53 -1.43 24.95 -23.81
N SER A 54 -0.90 25.84 -22.96
CA SER A 54 0.38 26.50 -23.17
C SER A 54 1.59 25.66 -22.73
N LEU A 55 1.37 24.50 -22.07
CA LEU A 55 2.45 23.57 -21.73
C LEU A 55 2.88 22.77 -22.97
N PRO A 56 4.15 22.37 -23.09
CA PRO A 56 4.67 21.67 -24.27
C PRO A 56 3.96 20.35 -24.59
N ALA A 57 3.53 19.63 -23.55
CA ALA A 57 2.77 18.39 -23.71
C ALA A 57 1.29 18.62 -24.06
N GLY A 58 0.85 19.88 -24.17
CA GLY A 58 -0.56 20.29 -24.36
C GLY A 58 -1.47 20.04 -23.16
N SER A 59 -0.93 19.46 -22.09
CA SER A 59 -1.63 19.16 -20.83
C SER A 59 -0.68 19.36 -19.65
N LEU A 60 -1.24 19.56 -18.47
CA LEU A 60 -0.49 19.40 -17.23
C LEU A 60 -0.26 17.91 -16.97
N LEU A 61 1.01 17.52 -16.81
CA LEU A 61 1.38 16.15 -16.49
C LEU A 61 1.60 16.00 -14.99
N VAL A 62 0.92 15.02 -14.39
CA VAL A 62 1.05 14.68 -12.97
C VAL A 62 1.43 13.21 -12.84
N ARG A 63 2.32 12.91 -11.90
CA ARG A 63 2.72 11.52 -11.62
C ARG A 63 1.51 10.64 -11.27
N CYS A 64 1.53 9.39 -11.73
CA CYS A 64 0.43 8.45 -11.52
C CYS A 64 0.22 8.03 -10.06
N ASN A 65 1.24 8.20 -9.22
CA ASN A 65 1.27 7.77 -7.82
C ASN A 65 0.84 6.31 -7.60
N ASN A 66 1.02 5.46 -8.61
CA ASN A 66 0.68 4.05 -8.54
C ASN A 66 1.75 3.32 -7.72
N ARG A 67 1.32 2.60 -6.68
CA ARG A 67 2.24 1.83 -5.84
C ARG A 67 2.83 0.61 -6.53
N ARG A 68 2.22 0.09 -7.59
CA ARG A 68 2.60 -1.18 -8.21
C ARG A 68 3.78 -0.99 -9.15
N ALA A 69 4.86 -1.71 -8.91
CA ALA A 69 6.07 -1.64 -9.75
C ALA A 69 5.79 -2.05 -11.20
N THR A 70 4.89 -3.01 -11.40
CA THR A 70 4.40 -3.46 -12.73
C THR A 70 3.69 -2.37 -13.53
N ARG A 71 3.17 -1.33 -12.87
CA ARG A 71 2.50 -0.19 -13.51
C ARG A 71 3.42 0.99 -13.73
N CYS A 72 4.23 1.30 -12.73
CA CYS A 72 5.19 2.39 -12.78
C CYS A 72 6.28 2.18 -11.73
N THR A 73 7.45 1.70 -12.15
CA THR A 73 8.59 1.45 -11.26
C THR A 73 8.98 2.70 -10.47
N ALA A 74 9.03 3.86 -11.13
CA ALA A 74 9.42 5.12 -10.49
C ALA A 74 8.45 5.53 -9.36
N CYS A 75 7.13 5.55 -9.61
CA CYS A 75 6.16 5.90 -8.57
C CYS A 75 6.07 4.84 -7.46
N ALA A 76 6.23 3.56 -7.81
CA ALA A 76 6.29 2.48 -6.85
C ALA A 76 7.49 2.62 -5.91
N GLU A 77 8.66 3.02 -6.42
CA GLU A 77 9.87 3.24 -5.63
C GLU A 77 9.69 4.37 -4.60
N VAL A 78 9.05 5.48 -4.98
CA VAL A 78 8.65 6.55 -4.05
C VAL A 78 7.77 6.00 -2.94
N TYR A 79 6.72 5.27 -3.31
CA TYR A 79 5.80 4.66 -2.35
C TYR A 79 6.51 3.66 -1.42
N ARG A 80 7.48 2.91 -1.94
CA ARG A 80 8.32 1.98 -1.18
C ARG A 80 9.13 2.72 -0.11
N ARG A 81 9.79 3.82 -0.49
CA ARG A 81 10.57 4.68 0.42
C ARG A 81 9.69 5.33 1.48
N ASP A 82 8.52 5.82 1.09
CA ASP A 82 7.55 6.38 2.04
C ASP A 82 7.07 5.34 3.05
N THR A 83 6.78 4.13 2.56
CA THR A 83 6.38 3.02 3.43
C THR A 83 7.51 2.65 4.37
N PHE A 84 8.76 2.61 3.88
CA PHE A 84 9.94 2.39 4.73
C PHE A 84 9.99 3.43 5.86
N HIS A 85 9.93 4.73 5.52
CA HIS A 85 9.97 5.79 6.53
C HIS A 85 8.79 5.78 7.50
N LEU A 86 7.60 5.44 7.02
CA LEU A 86 6.40 5.31 7.85
C LEU A 86 6.55 4.17 8.86
N ILE A 87 7.10 3.02 8.46
CA ILE A 87 7.34 1.88 9.36
C ILE A 87 8.49 2.20 10.32
N THR A 88 9.60 2.73 9.82
CA THR A 88 10.76 3.12 10.61
C THR A 88 10.39 4.16 11.67
N ALA A 89 9.64 5.20 11.33
CA ALA A 89 9.19 6.21 12.29
C ALA A 89 8.35 5.59 13.43
N GLY A 90 7.58 4.54 13.14
CA GLY A 90 6.88 3.79 14.18
C GLY A 90 7.78 2.83 14.97
N LEU A 91 8.93 2.45 14.47
CA LEU A 91 9.81 1.54 15.21
C LEU A 91 10.78 2.30 16.12
N ARG A 92 11.30 3.44 15.68
CA ARG A 92 12.36 4.19 16.39
C ARG A 92 12.09 5.67 16.64
N GLY A 93 10.94 6.17 16.18
CA GLY A 93 10.63 7.60 16.18
C GLY A 93 11.23 8.37 15.00
N GLY A 94 11.14 9.70 15.08
CA GLY A 94 11.47 10.64 14.01
C GLY A 94 10.27 10.98 13.11
N LYS A 95 10.44 12.02 12.28
CA LYS A 95 9.40 12.52 11.34
C LYS A 95 8.04 12.79 12.03
N GLY A 96 8.10 13.39 13.22
CA GLY A 96 6.92 13.71 14.05
C GLY A 96 6.42 12.57 14.94
N THR A 97 7.20 11.50 15.13
CA THR A 97 6.92 10.42 16.10
C THR A 97 8.00 10.45 17.20
N ALA A 98 7.62 10.32 18.48
CA ALA A 98 8.57 10.32 19.59
C ALA A 98 9.60 9.17 19.50
N GLU A 99 10.85 9.43 19.87
CA GLU A 99 11.95 8.44 19.81
C GLU A 99 11.78 7.29 20.80
N GLN A 100 11.11 7.56 21.94
CA GLN A 100 10.85 6.55 22.96
C GLN A 100 10.03 5.36 22.46
N VAL A 101 9.34 5.45 21.30
CA VAL A 101 8.68 4.27 20.70
C VAL A 101 9.66 3.12 20.43
N GLY A 102 10.97 3.43 20.30
CA GLY A 102 12.06 2.46 20.22
C GLY A 102 12.21 1.57 21.46
N THR A 103 11.63 1.94 22.60
CA THR A 103 11.66 1.12 23.82
C THR A 103 10.36 0.31 24.02
N HIS A 104 9.32 0.58 23.23
CA HIS A 104 8.01 -0.02 23.43
C HIS A 104 7.98 -1.50 22.98
N PRO A 105 7.31 -2.41 23.73
CA PRO A 105 7.19 -3.82 23.36
C PRO A 105 6.56 -4.01 21.98
N ARG A 106 7.22 -4.79 21.12
CA ARG A 106 6.82 -4.93 19.72
C ARG A 106 7.20 -6.28 19.12
N VAL A 107 6.36 -6.74 18.20
CA VAL A 107 6.58 -7.97 17.45
C VAL A 107 6.26 -7.78 15.98
N PHE A 108 6.90 -8.60 15.14
CA PHE A 108 6.54 -8.84 13.76
C PHE A 108 5.74 -10.14 13.68
N ALA A 109 4.49 -10.06 13.23
CA ALA A 109 3.58 -11.20 13.11
C ALA A 109 3.20 -11.46 11.66
N THR A 110 3.26 -12.73 11.25
CA THR A 110 2.79 -13.21 9.94
C THR A 110 1.59 -14.15 10.12
N LEU A 111 0.41 -13.71 9.66
CA LEU A 111 -0.84 -14.47 9.75
C LEU A 111 -1.23 -14.96 8.36
N THR A 112 -1.42 -16.27 8.20
CA THR A 112 -1.69 -16.90 6.90
C THR A 112 -3.14 -17.34 6.73
N ALA A 113 -3.56 -17.54 5.48
CA ALA A 113 -4.80 -18.22 5.15
C ALA A 113 -4.75 -19.72 5.50
N PRO A 114 -5.90 -20.38 5.72
CA PRO A 114 -5.96 -21.83 5.77
C PRO A 114 -5.61 -22.46 4.40
N SER A 115 -5.65 -23.79 4.35
CA SER A 115 -5.55 -24.54 3.10
C SER A 115 -6.93 -24.65 2.46
N PHE A 116 -6.99 -24.58 1.13
CA PHE A 116 -8.19 -24.83 0.32
C PHE A 116 -8.04 -26.07 -0.58
N GLY A 117 -6.95 -26.82 -0.38
CA GLY A 117 -6.55 -27.94 -1.21
C GLY A 117 -5.03 -28.03 -1.29
N PRO A 118 -4.46 -29.20 -1.60
CA PRO A 118 -3.03 -29.36 -1.72
C PRO A 118 -2.52 -28.59 -2.96
N VAL A 119 -1.40 -27.88 -2.78
CA VAL A 119 -0.75 -27.10 -3.85
C VAL A 119 0.70 -27.53 -4.02
N HIS A 120 1.24 -27.30 -5.21
CA HIS A 120 2.67 -27.39 -5.46
C HIS A 120 3.43 -26.43 -4.53
N ASN A 121 4.45 -26.95 -3.86
CA ASN A 121 5.21 -26.20 -2.86
C ASN A 121 6.67 -26.67 -2.79
N ARG A 122 7.48 -25.96 -2.00
CA ARG A 122 8.86 -26.32 -1.65
C ARG A 122 8.94 -26.64 -0.17
N PRO A 123 8.85 -27.92 0.24
CA PRO A 123 9.00 -28.29 1.64
C PRO A 123 10.38 -27.87 2.18
N SER A 124 10.41 -27.24 3.35
CA SER A 124 11.67 -26.85 4.02
C SER A 124 12.52 -28.05 4.44
N SER A 125 11.93 -29.23 4.55
CA SER A 125 12.62 -30.48 4.88
C SER A 125 13.47 -31.05 3.74
N GLY A 126 13.56 -30.38 2.59
CA GLY A 126 14.29 -30.86 1.40
C GLY A 126 13.62 -32.04 0.68
N ARG A 127 12.42 -32.44 1.11
CA ARG A 127 11.64 -33.50 0.45
C ARG A 127 11.06 -32.97 -0.87
N PRO A 128 10.90 -33.83 -1.90
CA PRO A 128 10.18 -33.46 -3.11
C PRO A 128 8.76 -32.99 -2.79
N CYS A 129 8.20 -32.21 -3.70
CA CYS A 129 6.78 -31.87 -3.66
C CYS A 129 5.94 -33.15 -3.74
N ARG A 130 4.68 -33.06 -3.30
CA ARG A 130 3.74 -34.19 -3.37
C ARG A 130 3.46 -34.67 -4.79
N CYS A 131 3.74 -33.87 -5.82
CA CYS A 131 3.73 -34.32 -7.21
C CYS A 131 4.95 -35.19 -7.61
N GLY A 132 5.91 -35.38 -6.70
CA GLY A 132 7.16 -36.12 -6.94
C GLY A 132 8.33 -35.24 -7.42
N ALA A 133 8.07 -34.04 -7.95
CA ALA A 133 9.11 -33.14 -8.45
C ALA A 133 9.75 -32.28 -7.35
N ARG A 134 11.00 -31.84 -7.57
CA ARG A 134 11.65 -30.78 -6.79
C ARG A 134 11.54 -29.47 -7.56
N HIS A 135 10.74 -28.55 -7.05
CA HIS A 135 10.55 -27.23 -7.66
C HIS A 135 11.66 -26.26 -7.25
N ASP A 136 12.19 -25.50 -8.21
CA ASP A 136 12.98 -24.30 -7.94
C ASP A 136 12.08 -23.14 -7.48
N ASP A 137 12.65 -22.00 -7.08
CA ASP A 137 11.88 -20.86 -6.55
C ASP A 137 11.07 -20.10 -7.61
N THR A 138 11.44 -20.23 -8.88
CA THR A 138 10.78 -19.59 -10.04
C THR A 138 9.79 -20.49 -10.75
N ASP A 139 9.73 -21.78 -10.40
CA ASP A 139 8.84 -22.76 -11.02
C ASP A 139 7.37 -22.26 -11.05
N PRO A 140 6.74 -22.17 -12.24
CA PRO A 140 5.39 -21.64 -12.42
C PRO A 140 4.30 -22.53 -11.82
N ALA A 141 4.59 -23.81 -11.55
CA ALA A 141 3.66 -24.69 -10.85
C ALA A 141 3.49 -24.28 -9.38
N LEU A 142 4.47 -23.61 -8.76
CA LEU A 142 4.39 -23.30 -7.33
C LEU A 142 3.15 -22.49 -6.96
N GLY A 143 2.42 -22.98 -5.97
CA GLY A 143 1.17 -22.40 -5.51
C GLY A 143 -0.06 -22.84 -6.29
N THR A 144 0.08 -23.48 -7.46
CA THR A 144 -1.06 -24.05 -8.17
C THR A 144 -1.52 -25.35 -7.49
N PRO A 145 -2.81 -25.71 -7.58
CA PRO A 145 -3.33 -26.94 -7.00
C PRO A 145 -2.71 -28.18 -7.65
N LEU A 146 -2.42 -29.21 -6.84
CA LEU A 146 -2.00 -30.52 -7.36
C LEU A 146 -3.13 -31.17 -8.18
N ASP A 147 -4.36 -31.02 -7.68
CA ASP A 147 -5.59 -31.37 -8.36
C ASP A 147 -6.44 -30.09 -8.49
N PRO A 148 -6.47 -29.47 -9.67
CA PRO A 148 -7.27 -28.29 -9.91
C PRO A 148 -8.78 -28.51 -9.76
N ASP A 149 -9.30 -29.73 -9.93
CA ASP A 149 -10.75 -29.99 -9.89
C ASP A 149 -11.23 -30.24 -8.45
N ALA A 150 -10.35 -30.73 -7.56
CA ALA A 150 -10.63 -30.88 -6.13
C ALA A 150 -10.31 -29.64 -5.27
N TYR A 151 -9.72 -28.58 -5.83
CA TYR A 151 -9.38 -27.37 -5.07
C TYR A 151 -10.61 -26.50 -4.78
N ASP A 152 -10.77 -26.07 -3.54
CA ASP A 152 -11.91 -25.27 -3.09
C ASP A 152 -11.74 -23.78 -3.44
N TYR A 153 -11.92 -23.47 -4.73
CA TYR A 153 -11.84 -22.10 -5.24
C TYR A 153 -12.86 -21.16 -4.61
N GLU A 154 -14.06 -21.67 -4.29
CA GLU A 154 -15.13 -20.89 -3.68
C GLU A 154 -14.70 -20.41 -2.30
N ALA A 155 -14.28 -21.31 -1.42
CA ALA A 155 -13.81 -20.94 -0.09
C ALA A 155 -12.57 -20.05 -0.16
N ALA A 156 -11.66 -20.28 -1.12
CA ALA A 156 -10.47 -19.44 -1.30
C ALA A 156 -10.82 -17.98 -1.66
N VAL A 157 -11.71 -17.78 -2.63
CA VAL A 157 -12.17 -16.44 -3.05
C VAL A 157 -12.96 -15.76 -1.95
N LEU A 158 -13.87 -16.48 -1.30
CA LEU A 158 -14.65 -15.92 -0.20
C LEU A 158 -13.77 -15.59 1.01
N TRP A 159 -12.76 -16.41 1.32
CA TRP A 159 -11.80 -16.10 2.38
C TRP A 159 -11.04 -14.80 2.06
N ASN A 160 -10.56 -14.62 0.84
CA ASN A 160 -9.91 -13.38 0.40
C ASN A 160 -10.84 -12.17 0.57
N ALA A 161 -12.12 -12.29 0.21
CA ALA A 161 -13.12 -11.23 0.39
C ALA A 161 -13.36 -10.88 1.87
N HIS A 162 -13.19 -11.85 2.77
CA HIS A 162 -13.38 -11.71 4.22
C HIS A 162 -12.08 -11.48 4.99
N ALA A 163 -10.91 -11.44 4.35
CA ALA A 163 -9.61 -11.24 5.00
C ALA A 163 -9.56 -9.93 5.82
N GLY A 164 -10.22 -8.86 5.34
CA GLY A 164 -10.37 -7.60 6.08
C GLY A 164 -11.23 -7.74 7.35
N ALA A 165 -12.30 -8.53 7.28
CA ALA A 165 -13.16 -8.82 8.43
C ALA A 165 -12.44 -9.70 9.47
N LEU A 166 -11.64 -10.69 9.01
CA LEU A 166 -10.76 -11.49 9.86
C LEU A 166 -9.76 -10.61 10.61
N TRP A 167 -9.09 -9.69 9.91
CA TRP A 167 -8.18 -8.75 10.56
C TRP A 167 -8.87 -7.89 11.61
N ARG A 168 -10.07 -7.36 11.30
CA ARG A 168 -10.87 -6.58 12.25
C ARG A 168 -11.22 -7.41 13.50
N ARG A 169 -11.65 -8.66 13.30
CA ARG A 169 -12.02 -9.57 14.40
C ARG A 169 -10.80 -9.93 15.26
N PHE A 170 -9.66 -10.22 14.64
CA PHE A 170 -8.38 -10.40 15.32
C PHE A 170 -7.99 -9.18 16.14
N SER A 171 -8.06 -7.98 15.58
CA SER A 171 -7.72 -6.73 16.28
C SER A 171 -8.64 -6.45 17.49
N ILE A 172 -9.87 -6.97 17.47
CA ILE A 172 -10.77 -6.95 18.62
C ILE A 172 -10.27 -7.95 19.67
N TYR A 173 -10.12 -9.22 19.30
CA TYR A 173 -9.70 -10.26 20.24
C TYR A 173 -8.32 -9.99 20.85
N LEU A 174 -7.37 -9.49 20.08
CA LEU A 174 -6.03 -9.14 20.57
C LEU A 174 -6.12 -8.16 21.74
N ARG A 175 -6.93 -7.10 21.63
CA ARG A 175 -7.14 -6.15 22.73
C ARG A 175 -7.80 -6.80 23.94
N ARG A 176 -8.72 -7.74 23.73
CA ARG A 176 -9.37 -8.49 24.83
C ARG A 176 -8.37 -9.38 25.56
N GLU A 177 -7.55 -10.08 24.80
CA GLU A 177 -6.53 -11.00 25.26
C GLU A 177 -5.43 -10.27 26.04
N ILE A 178 -5.02 -9.09 25.58
CA ILE A 178 -4.08 -8.23 26.34
C ILE A 178 -4.72 -7.74 27.63
N ALA A 179 -5.94 -7.18 27.57
CA ALA A 179 -6.64 -6.67 28.75
C ALA A 179 -6.80 -7.77 29.81
N LYS A 180 -7.22 -8.97 29.42
CA LYS A 180 -7.34 -10.14 30.31
C LYS A 180 -6.01 -10.48 30.99
N ARG A 181 -4.91 -10.55 30.23
CA ARG A 181 -3.57 -10.85 30.78
C ARG A 181 -3.04 -9.76 31.71
N ALA A 182 -3.46 -8.51 31.49
CA ALA A 182 -3.13 -7.38 32.35
C ALA A 182 -4.05 -7.25 33.59
N GLY A 183 -5.01 -8.17 33.81
CA GLY A 183 -5.98 -8.06 34.89
C GLY A 183 -6.99 -6.92 34.71
N LEU A 184 -7.16 -6.42 33.47
CA LEU A 184 -8.00 -5.27 33.15
C LEU A 184 -9.28 -5.70 32.42
N THR A 185 -10.35 -4.91 32.62
CA THR A 185 -11.52 -4.99 31.75
C THR A 185 -11.21 -4.36 30.38
N GLN A 186 -11.95 -4.76 29.34
CA GLN A 186 -11.83 -4.14 28.01
C GLN A 186 -12.12 -2.62 28.04
N ARG A 187 -13.01 -2.18 28.95
CA ARG A 187 -13.34 -0.76 29.12
C ARG A 187 -12.18 0.00 29.77
N ALA A 188 -11.52 -0.59 30.75
CA ALA A 188 -10.38 0.00 31.45
C ALA A 188 -9.13 0.07 30.56
N PHE A 189 -8.88 -0.96 29.73
CA PHE A 189 -7.66 -1.10 28.91
C PHE A 189 -7.24 0.19 28.18
N ARG A 190 -8.19 0.91 27.57
CA ARG A 190 -7.89 2.14 26.79
C ARG A 190 -7.23 3.26 27.59
N TYR A 191 -7.40 3.27 28.92
CA TYR A 191 -6.83 4.26 29.83
C TYR A 191 -5.42 3.86 30.31
N HIS A 192 -4.98 2.64 30.02
CA HIS A 192 -3.67 2.14 30.43
C HIS A 192 -2.74 1.90 29.25
N ALA A 193 -3.25 1.41 28.12
CA ALA A 193 -2.42 1.04 27.00
C ALA A 193 -3.17 1.10 25.67
N ARG A 194 -2.38 1.14 24.59
CA ARG A 194 -2.89 1.10 23.22
C ARG A 194 -2.15 0.06 22.39
N VAL A 195 -2.92 -0.67 21.56
CA VAL A 195 -2.36 -1.53 20.53
C VAL A 195 -2.19 -0.70 19.26
N SER A 196 -0.94 -0.44 18.90
CA SER A 196 -0.58 0.23 17.65
C SER A 196 -0.04 -0.80 16.66
N PHE A 197 -0.42 -0.68 15.39
CA PHE A 197 0.08 -1.58 14.36
C PHE A 197 0.25 -0.89 13.02
N ALA A 198 1.11 -1.47 12.19
CA ALA A 198 1.13 -1.30 10.75
C ALA A 198 1.15 -2.68 10.10
N LYS A 199 0.33 -2.87 9.07
CA LYS A 199 0.19 -4.16 8.39
C LYS A 199 0.23 -4.01 6.88
N VAL A 200 0.71 -5.06 6.23
CA VAL A 200 0.63 -5.27 4.79
C VAL A 200 -0.08 -6.60 4.53
N ALA A 201 -0.92 -6.62 3.51
CA ALA A 201 -1.56 -7.81 2.97
C ALA A 201 -0.81 -8.22 1.69
N GLU A 202 -0.23 -9.41 1.64
CA GLU A 202 0.50 -9.92 0.48
C GLU A 202 -0.16 -11.20 -0.04
N TYR A 203 -0.06 -11.48 -1.33
CA TYR A 203 -0.49 -12.76 -1.89
C TYR A 203 0.58 -13.84 -1.77
N GLN A 204 0.16 -15.00 -1.30
CA GLN A 204 0.90 -16.24 -1.51
C GLN A 204 0.79 -16.64 -2.98
N LYS A 205 1.75 -17.44 -3.48
CA LYS A 205 1.69 -17.98 -4.86
C LYS A 205 0.36 -18.70 -5.15
N ARG A 206 -0.28 -19.27 -4.13
CA ARG A 206 -1.60 -19.92 -4.18
C ARG A 206 -2.81 -18.98 -4.21
N GLY A 207 -2.62 -17.68 -4.46
CA GLY A 207 -3.72 -16.72 -4.58
C GLY A 207 -4.39 -16.27 -3.28
N ALA A 208 -4.05 -16.88 -2.14
CA ALA A 208 -4.57 -16.46 -0.83
C ALA A 208 -3.73 -15.33 -0.23
N VAL A 209 -4.39 -14.35 0.39
CA VAL A 209 -3.72 -13.25 1.09
C VAL A 209 -3.17 -13.71 2.45
N HIS A 210 -2.00 -13.21 2.85
CA HIS A 210 -1.50 -13.28 4.23
C HIS A 210 -1.15 -11.88 4.73
N PHE A 211 -1.16 -11.69 6.05
CA PHE A 211 -0.81 -10.41 6.66
C PHE A 211 0.57 -10.47 7.29
N HIS A 212 1.39 -9.47 7.00
CA HIS A 212 2.57 -9.12 7.80
C HIS A 212 2.24 -7.89 8.63
N ALA A 213 2.49 -7.92 9.93
CA ALA A 213 2.17 -6.82 10.81
C ALA A 213 3.28 -6.55 11.82
N VAL A 214 3.66 -5.28 11.96
CA VAL A 214 4.32 -4.79 13.18
C VAL A 214 3.21 -4.45 14.15
N ILE A 215 3.25 -5.03 15.35
CA ILE A 215 2.30 -4.77 16.43
C ILE A 215 3.10 -4.32 17.65
N ARG A 216 2.70 -3.20 18.24
CA ARG A 216 3.38 -2.52 19.34
C ARG A 216 2.39 -2.20 20.47
N LEU A 217 2.83 -2.34 21.71
CA LEU A 217 2.10 -1.86 22.88
C LEU A 217 2.63 -0.49 23.29
N ASP A 218 1.74 0.49 23.29
CA ASP A 218 2.00 1.87 23.67
C ASP A 218 1.30 2.19 24.99
N GLY A 219 1.65 3.34 25.59
CA GLY A 219 0.84 3.98 26.61
C GLY A 219 -0.53 4.45 26.07
N PRO A 220 -1.39 5.00 26.95
CA PRO A 220 -2.78 5.30 26.62
C PRO A 220 -2.95 6.34 25.49
N GLU A 221 -2.05 7.32 25.41
CA GLU A 221 -2.09 8.36 24.37
C GLU A 221 -1.38 7.94 23.07
N GLY A 222 -0.72 6.79 23.06
CA GLY A 222 0.02 6.25 21.93
C GLY A 222 1.53 6.31 22.13
N GLY A 223 2.28 6.39 21.02
CA GLY A 223 3.75 6.34 21.03
C GLY A 223 4.44 7.41 21.86
N ASP A 224 3.74 8.51 22.16
CA ASP A 224 4.25 9.62 22.97
C ASP A 224 4.09 9.38 24.49
N THR A 225 3.54 8.23 24.89
CA THR A 225 3.46 7.81 26.29
C THR A 225 4.05 6.42 26.49
N ALA A 226 4.83 6.26 27.57
CA ALA A 226 5.44 4.99 27.93
C ALA A 226 4.37 3.91 28.18
N PRO A 227 4.63 2.66 27.76
CA PRO A 227 3.73 1.54 28.04
C PRO A 227 3.78 1.18 29.54
N PRO A 228 2.70 0.59 30.10
CA PRO A 228 2.70 0.10 31.48
C PRO A 228 3.76 -0.98 31.73
N ALA A 229 4.21 -1.13 32.99
CA ALA A 229 5.25 -2.10 33.37
C ALA A 229 4.90 -3.57 33.04
N TRP A 230 3.62 -3.93 32.99
CA TRP A 230 3.18 -5.28 32.60
C TRP A 230 3.25 -5.53 31.08
N ALA A 231 3.40 -4.48 30.27
CA ALA A 231 3.44 -4.62 28.83
C ALA A 231 4.80 -5.18 28.39
N SER A 232 4.78 -6.39 27.83
CA SER A 232 5.99 -7.05 27.33
C SER A 232 5.74 -7.70 25.97
N ALA A 233 6.83 -8.05 25.27
CA ALA A 233 6.74 -8.74 23.98
C ALA A 233 6.22 -10.17 24.14
N GLU A 234 6.49 -10.81 25.28
CA GLU A 234 6.01 -12.14 25.65
C GLU A 234 4.50 -12.12 25.87
N LEU A 235 3.99 -11.14 26.62
CA LEU A 235 2.54 -10.95 26.81
C LEU A 235 1.86 -10.71 25.46
N LEU A 236 2.43 -9.84 24.63
CA LEU A 236 1.91 -9.55 23.29
C LEU A 236 1.90 -10.80 22.40
N THR A 237 2.97 -11.59 22.41
CA THR A 237 3.07 -12.85 21.66
C THR A 237 1.98 -13.83 22.10
N GLY A 238 1.86 -14.09 23.40
CA GLY A 238 0.81 -14.97 23.93
C GLY A 238 -0.60 -14.50 23.59
N ALA A 239 -0.84 -13.18 23.62
CA ALA A 239 -2.12 -12.59 23.24
C ALA A 239 -2.42 -12.72 21.74
N ILE A 240 -1.41 -12.60 20.87
CA ILE A 240 -1.57 -12.82 19.42
C ILE A 240 -1.94 -14.27 19.13
N HIS A 241 -1.26 -15.24 19.73
CA HIS A 241 -1.60 -16.66 19.55
C HIS A 241 -3.05 -16.95 19.96
N ALA A 242 -3.48 -16.50 21.15
CA ALA A 242 -4.84 -16.69 21.61
C ALA A 242 -5.88 -15.98 20.71
N ALA A 243 -5.59 -14.74 20.29
CA ALA A 243 -6.47 -13.97 19.43
C ALA A 243 -6.63 -14.58 18.03
N VAL A 244 -5.55 -15.11 17.45
CA VAL A 244 -5.60 -15.83 16.16
C VAL A 244 -6.48 -17.06 16.28
N THR A 245 -6.27 -17.89 17.31
CA THR A 245 -7.07 -19.10 17.57
C THR A 245 -8.55 -18.78 17.78
N ALA A 246 -8.88 -17.70 18.49
CA ALA A 246 -10.25 -17.29 18.75
C ALA A 246 -10.93 -16.60 17.56
N THR A 247 -10.18 -16.19 16.53
CA THR A 247 -10.73 -15.41 15.42
C THR A 247 -11.51 -16.28 14.45
N ARG A 248 -12.83 -16.03 14.42
CA ARG A 248 -13.78 -16.63 13.49
C ARG A 248 -14.70 -15.56 12.91
N VAL A 249 -14.97 -15.64 11.61
CA VAL A 249 -15.91 -14.79 10.89
C VAL A 249 -16.88 -15.67 10.13
N ASN A 250 -18.18 -15.47 10.35
CA ASN A 250 -19.21 -16.15 9.57
C ASN A 250 -19.19 -15.60 8.14
N GLY A 251 -19.21 -16.51 7.17
CA GLY A 251 -19.34 -16.23 5.76
C GLY A 251 -20.78 -16.38 5.27
N PRO A 252 -21.01 -16.20 3.97
CA PRO A 252 -22.31 -16.48 3.36
C PRO A 252 -22.63 -17.97 3.34
N ASP A 253 -23.90 -18.30 3.15
CA ASP A 253 -24.33 -19.61 2.65
C ASP A 253 -24.31 -19.57 1.13
N VAL A 254 -23.63 -20.52 0.50
CA VAL A 254 -23.63 -20.67 -0.97
C VAL A 254 -24.11 -22.08 -1.29
N ASP A 255 -25.26 -22.17 -1.95
CA ASP A 255 -25.87 -23.42 -2.41
C ASP A 255 -26.01 -24.48 -1.30
N GLY A 256 -26.40 -24.05 -0.09
CA GLY A 256 -26.60 -24.90 1.09
C GLY A 256 -25.33 -25.15 1.90
N ARG A 257 -24.20 -24.54 1.52
CA ARG A 257 -22.93 -24.62 2.25
C ARG A 257 -22.70 -23.34 3.04
N ALA A 258 -22.92 -23.39 4.35
CA ALA A 258 -22.57 -22.32 5.26
C ALA A 258 -21.04 -22.18 5.41
N HIS A 259 -20.51 -21.00 5.08
CA HIS A 259 -19.08 -20.73 5.19
C HIS A 259 -18.69 -20.13 6.54
N THR A 260 -17.49 -20.48 7.02
CA THR A 260 -16.89 -19.89 8.21
C THR A 260 -15.39 -19.75 7.99
N PHE A 261 -14.85 -18.55 8.23
CA PHE A 261 -13.45 -18.23 7.96
C PHE A 261 -12.66 -18.07 9.26
N THR A 262 -11.45 -18.63 9.25
CA THR A 262 -10.44 -18.51 10.30
C THR A 262 -9.07 -18.20 9.67
N PHE A 263 -8.06 -17.90 10.49
CA PHE A 263 -6.67 -17.97 10.04
C PHE A 263 -6.20 -19.43 9.90
N GLY A 264 -5.15 -19.62 9.11
CA GLY A 264 -4.47 -20.89 8.97
C GLY A 264 -3.62 -21.24 10.19
N ARG A 265 -3.11 -22.49 10.23
CA ARG A 265 -2.27 -22.99 11.32
C ARG A 265 -0.89 -22.34 11.39
N GLN A 266 -0.40 -21.79 10.28
CA GLN A 266 0.92 -21.18 10.21
C GLN A 266 0.83 -19.73 10.70
N LEU A 267 1.40 -19.49 11.87
CA LEU A 267 1.58 -18.18 12.50
C LEU A 267 3.05 -18.07 12.91
N ASP A 268 3.72 -17.01 12.46
CA ASP A 268 5.09 -16.68 12.85
C ASP A 268 5.05 -15.35 13.62
N VAL A 269 5.54 -15.33 14.86
CA VAL A 269 5.60 -14.13 15.71
C VAL A 269 7.02 -14.00 16.22
N ARG A 270 7.67 -12.88 15.88
CA ARG A 270 9.05 -12.60 16.27
C ARG A 270 9.13 -11.26 16.98
N THR A 271 9.76 -11.23 18.15
CA THR A 271 10.07 -9.97 18.83
C THR A 271 11.01 -9.13 17.99
N ILE A 272 10.76 -7.82 17.91
CA ILE A 272 11.64 -6.86 17.24
C ILE A 272 12.46 -6.18 18.34
N ARG A 273 13.79 -6.29 18.27
CA ARG A 273 14.71 -5.64 19.22
C ARG A 273 15.32 -4.38 18.61
N SER A 274 15.69 -3.42 19.47
CA SER A 274 16.57 -2.30 19.06
C SER A 274 17.94 -2.87 18.70
N ALA A 275 18.65 -2.23 17.77
CA ALA A 275 19.89 -2.74 17.17
C ALA A 275 21.12 -2.77 18.11
N ASP A 276 20.93 -2.70 19.43
CA ASP A 276 22.02 -2.59 20.43
C ASP A 276 22.39 -3.93 21.09
N PHE A 277 21.92 -5.07 20.57
CA PHE A 277 22.31 -6.40 21.07
C PHE A 277 22.70 -7.33 19.91
N ASP A 278 24.00 -7.65 19.84
CA ASP A 278 24.58 -8.58 18.87
C ASP A 278 24.36 -10.04 19.28
N GLY A 279 23.75 -10.84 18.39
CA GLY A 279 23.40 -12.23 18.69
C GLY A 279 22.79 -13.06 17.55
N GLY A 280 23.31 -12.96 16.32
CA GLY A 280 23.31 -14.07 15.33
C GLY A 280 22.01 -14.55 14.65
N GLN A 281 20.80 -14.25 15.14
CA GLN A 281 19.52 -14.56 14.45
C GLN A 281 18.43 -13.50 14.72
N GLU A 282 18.80 -12.23 14.88
CA GLU A 282 17.88 -11.20 15.39
C GLU A 282 17.20 -10.36 14.30
N LEU A 283 15.92 -10.03 14.50
CA LEU A 283 15.11 -9.22 13.58
C LEU A 283 15.17 -7.74 13.98
N THR A 284 16.00 -6.96 13.29
CA THR A 284 16.18 -5.52 13.55
C THR A 284 15.06 -4.66 12.96
N GLU A 285 14.86 -3.47 13.51
CA GLU A 285 13.85 -2.51 13.03
C GLU A 285 14.01 -2.14 11.56
N ARG A 286 15.26 -1.92 11.12
CA ARG A 286 15.59 -1.59 9.74
C ARG A 286 15.28 -2.76 8.80
N ALA A 287 15.57 -3.99 9.23
CA ALA A 287 15.23 -5.20 8.46
C ALA A 287 13.71 -5.35 8.32
N VAL A 288 12.93 -5.11 9.38
CA VAL A 288 11.46 -5.15 9.33
C VAL A 288 10.89 -4.07 8.43
N ALA A 289 11.37 -2.83 8.54
CA ALA A 289 10.93 -1.73 7.69
C ALA A 289 11.24 -2.00 6.21
N ALA A 290 12.44 -2.49 5.91
CA ALA A 290 12.83 -2.89 4.55
C ALA A 290 11.96 -4.04 4.03
N TYR A 291 11.69 -5.05 4.88
CA TYR A 291 10.82 -6.17 4.55
C TYR A 291 9.40 -5.69 4.21
N ILE A 292 8.74 -4.92 5.09
CA ILE A 292 7.38 -4.41 4.83
C ILE A 292 7.35 -3.52 3.59
N ALA A 293 8.33 -2.63 3.43
CA ALA A 293 8.44 -1.77 2.27
C ALA A 293 8.57 -2.57 0.96
N LYS A 294 9.36 -3.66 0.95
CA LYS A 294 9.50 -4.56 -0.21
C LYS A 294 8.14 -5.10 -0.69
N TYR A 295 7.23 -5.40 0.23
CA TYR A 295 5.90 -5.89 -0.15
C TYR A 295 4.94 -4.78 -0.53
N ALA A 296 5.10 -3.57 0.02
CA ALA A 296 4.30 -2.36 -0.26
C ALA A 296 3.97 -2.13 -1.75
N THR A 297 4.91 -2.49 -2.64
CA THR A 297 4.82 -2.29 -4.09
C THR A 297 4.41 -3.51 -4.89
N LYS A 298 4.30 -4.69 -4.27
CA LYS A 298 3.87 -5.91 -4.94
C LYS A 298 2.35 -5.93 -5.09
N GLY A 299 1.89 -6.31 -6.28
CA GLY A 299 0.48 -6.56 -6.58
C GLY A 299 0.16 -8.05 -6.59
N ALA A 300 -1.10 -8.38 -6.85
CA ALA A 300 -1.53 -9.77 -6.98
C ALA A 300 -0.83 -10.45 -8.17
N GLU A 301 -0.64 -9.70 -9.26
CA GLU A 301 -0.02 -10.15 -10.50
C GLU A 301 1.40 -10.70 -10.31
N THR A 302 2.18 -10.09 -9.41
CA THR A 302 3.58 -10.47 -9.18
C THR A 302 3.71 -11.84 -8.50
N ALA A 303 2.77 -12.17 -7.61
CA ALA A 303 2.84 -13.41 -6.83
C ALA A 303 2.08 -14.57 -7.49
N THR A 304 1.02 -14.27 -8.24
CA THR A 304 0.03 -15.27 -8.68
C THR A 304 -0.10 -15.38 -10.20
N GLY A 305 0.49 -14.44 -10.95
CA GLY A 305 0.31 -14.34 -12.39
C GLY A 305 -1.11 -13.90 -12.79
N THR A 306 -1.88 -13.28 -11.90
CA THR A 306 -3.19 -12.66 -12.21
C THR A 306 -3.04 -11.31 -12.91
N LEU A 307 -4.18 -10.68 -13.22
CA LEU A 307 -4.26 -9.35 -13.81
C LEU A 307 -4.00 -8.24 -12.80
N ASP A 308 -3.41 -7.15 -13.27
CA ASP A 308 -3.10 -5.94 -12.50
C ASP A 308 -4.14 -4.80 -12.70
N ARG A 309 -5.24 -5.10 -13.41
CA ARG A 309 -6.40 -4.22 -13.65
C ARG A 309 -7.71 -4.96 -13.45
N PRO A 310 -8.79 -4.25 -13.08
CA PRO A 310 -10.14 -4.77 -13.17
C PRO A 310 -10.45 -5.30 -14.57
N ILE A 311 -11.27 -6.35 -14.61
CA ILE A 311 -11.91 -6.84 -15.83
C ILE A 311 -13.33 -6.29 -15.89
N ARG A 312 -13.75 -5.88 -17.08
CA ARG A 312 -15.11 -5.41 -17.35
C ARG A 312 -15.98 -6.55 -17.87
N PHE A 313 -15.38 -7.44 -18.66
CA PHE A 313 -16.05 -8.61 -19.22
C PHE A 313 -15.24 -9.88 -19.00
N LEU A 314 -15.93 -11.00 -18.76
CA LEU A 314 -15.27 -12.29 -18.56
C LEU A 314 -14.53 -12.77 -19.82
N ALA A 315 -15.00 -12.37 -21.00
CA ALA A 315 -14.37 -12.70 -22.29
C ALA A 315 -12.92 -12.19 -22.41
N GLU A 316 -12.54 -11.16 -21.64
CA GLU A 316 -11.16 -10.66 -21.60
C GLU A 316 -10.15 -11.73 -21.14
N LEU A 317 -10.61 -12.76 -20.40
CA LEU A 317 -9.74 -13.85 -19.94
C LEU A 317 -9.25 -14.75 -21.07
N ALA A 318 -9.91 -14.78 -22.22
CA ALA A 318 -9.50 -15.61 -23.36
C ALA A 318 -8.14 -15.16 -23.94
N GLN A 319 -7.87 -13.84 -23.89
CA GLN A 319 -6.62 -13.24 -24.40
C GLN A 319 -5.61 -12.94 -23.29
N ALA A 320 -5.99 -13.18 -22.03
CA ALA A 320 -5.14 -12.89 -20.88
C ALA A 320 -4.04 -13.94 -20.72
N ARG A 321 -2.78 -13.49 -20.72
CA ARG A 321 -1.61 -14.28 -20.36
C ARG A 321 -1.52 -14.41 -18.83
N ILE A 322 -2.34 -15.28 -18.26
CA ILE A 322 -2.41 -15.58 -16.83
C ILE A 322 -2.36 -17.08 -16.60
N THR A 323 -2.00 -17.48 -15.38
CA THR A 323 -1.98 -18.90 -14.99
C THR A 323 -3.39 -19.50 -15.00
N ASP A 324 -3.50 -20.80 -15.23
CA ASP A 324 -4.79 -21.50 -15.18
C ASP A 324 -5.45 -21.40 -13.79
N HIS A 325 -4.63 -21.46 -12.75
CA HIS A 325 -5.09 -21.27 -11.37
C HIS A 325 -5.69 -19.86 -11.15
N ALA A 326 -4.99 -18.80 -11.58
CA ALA A 326 -5.52 -17.44 -11.50
C ALA A 326 -6.79 -17.30 -12.34
N ARG A 327 -6.83 -17.88 -13.55
CA ARG A 327 -8.03 -17.89 -14.41
C ARG A 327 -9.23 -18.54 -13.70
N ARG A 328 -9.03 -19.69 -13.05
CA ARG A 328 -10.08 -20.37 -12.26
C ARG A 328 -10.55 -19.51 -11.08
N MET A 329 -9.63 -18.94 -10.29
CA MET A 329 -9.99 -18.02 -9.19
C MET A 329 -10.79 -16.79 -9.67
N ILE A 330 -10.36 -16.15 -10.77
CA ILE A 330 -11.08 -15.00 -11.35
C ILE A 330 -12.48 -15.41 -11.80
N ARG A 331 -12.62 -16.56 -12.49
CA ARG A 331 -13.92 -17.09 -12.91
C ARG A 331 -14.82 -17.34 -11.71
N THR A 332 -14.31 -17.98 -10.66
CA THR A 332 -15.05 -18.21 -9.41
C THR A 332 -15.50 -16.89 -8.77
N ALA A 333 -14.62 -15.90 -8.65
CA ALA A 333 -14.99 -14.57 -8.15
C ALA A 333 -16.06 -13.89 -9.01
N TRP A 334 -16.00 -14.07 -10.33
CA TRP A 334 -16.97 -13.51 -11.26
C TRP A 334 -18.35 -14.15 -11.15
N THR A 335 -18.38 -15.48 -11.01
CA THR A 335 -19.61 -16.28 -10.81
C THR A 335 -20.24 -15.96 -9.47
N LEU A 336 -19.48 -15.98 -8.37
CA LEU A 336 -19.98 -15.61 -7.04
C LEU A 336 -20.49 -14.16 -7.03
N GLY A 337 -19.77 -13.25 -7.69
CA GLY A 337 -20.17 -11.85 -7.81
C GLY A 337 -21.37 -11.60 -8.73
N ALA A 338 -21.92 -12.62 -9.38
CA ALA A 338 -23.19 -12.54 -10.12
C ALA A 338 -24.41 -12.65 -9.20
N ARG A 339 -24.24 -13.21 -7.99
CA ARG A 339 -25.33 -13.48 -7.08
C ARG A 339 -25.73 -12.22 -6.31
N LYS A 340 -27.04 -12.00 -6.15
CA LYS A 340 -27.59 -10.82 -5.46
C LYS A 340 -27.32 -10.83 -3.96
N ASP A 341 -27.40 -11.99 -3.32
CA ASP A 341 -27.07 -12.21 -1.91
C ASP A 341 -25.60 -11.84 -1.58
N LEU A 342 -24.70 -11.94 -2.55
CA LEU A 342 -23.28 -11.60 -2.42
C LEU A 342 -22.89 -10.23 -2.99
N GLU A 343 -23.84 -9.40 -3.41
CA GLU A 343 -23.58 -8.10 -4.06
C GLU A 343 -22.68 -7.19 -3.19
N HIS A 344 -22.93 -7.20 -1.88
CA HIS A 344 -22.16 -6.44 -0.89
C HIS A 344 -20.67 -6.80 -0.86
N LEU A 345 -20.26 -7.97 -1.38
CA LEU A 345 -18.86 -8.38 -1.50
C LEU A 345 -18.15 -7.75 -2.71
N ARG A 346 -18.90 -7.32 -3.73
CA ARG A 346 -18.40 -6.69 -4.97
C ARG A 346 -17.35 -7.54 -5.69
N LEU A 347 -17.51 -8.85 -5.70
CA LEU A 347 -16.48 -9.80 -6.16
C LEU A 347 -16.07 -9.59 -7.63
N ARG A 348 -16.99 -9.17 -8.51
CA ARG A 348 -16.65 -8.84 -9.91
C ARG A 348 -15.65 -7.68 -10.01
N ALA A 349 -15.86 -6.61 -9.23
CA ALA A 349 -14.96 -5.45 -9.21
C ALA A 349 -13.54 -5.84 -8.73
N TRP A 350 -13.45 -6.84 -7.86
CA TRP A 350 -12.21 -7.33 -7.26
C TRP A 350 -11.74 -8.69 -7.80
N ALA A 351 -12.29 -9.15 -8.94
CA ALA A 351 -11.97 -10.47 -9.48
C ALA A 351 -10.50 -10.57 -9.89
N HIS A 352 -9.94 -9.50 -10.47
CA HIS A 352 -8.51 -9.39 -10.78
C HIS A 352 -7.59 -9.51 -9.54
N MET A 353 -8.12 -9.15 -8.37
CA MET A 353 -7.50 -9.29 -7.04
C MET A 353 -7.97 -10.58 -6.34
N LEU A 354 -8.42 -11.59 -7.09
CA LEU A 354 -8.79 -12.90 -6.57
C LEU A 354 -9.82 -12.84 -5.41
N GLY A 355 -10.70 -11.84 -5.44
CA GLY A 355 -11.72 -11.58 -4.42
C GLY A 355 -11.30 -10.66 -3.26
N PHE A 356 -10.00 -10.34 -3.11
CA PHE A 356 -9.55 -9.45 -2.04
C PHE A 356 -9.89 -7.99 -2.34
N ARG A 357 -10.69 -7.40 -1.45
CA ARG A 357 -11.19 -6.02 -1.54
C ARG A 357 -10.59 -5.05 -0.50
N GLY A 358 -9.60 -5.52 0.26
CA GLY A 358 -9.01 -4.76 1.35
C GLY A 358 -7.91 -3.81 0.88
N HIS A 359 -7.51 -2.90 1.76
CA HIS A 359 -6.30 -2.11 1.55
C HIS A 359 -5.05 -2.99 1.71
N PHE A 360 -4.12 -2.83 0.79
CA PHE A 360 -2.85 -3.54 0.79
C PHE A 360 -1.99 -3.18 2.01
N SER A 361 -1.93 -1.90 2.39
CA SER A 361 -1.20 -1.44 3.57
C SER A 361 -2.12 -0.57 4.42
N THR A 362 -2.09 -0.78 5.74
CA THR A 362 -2.82 0.07 6.69
C THR A 362 -2.04 0.19 7.98
N LYS A 363 -2.15 1.33 8.67
CA LYS A 363 -1.66 1.50 10.03
C LYS A 363 -2.77 2.03 10.95
N SER A 364 -2.64 1.76 12.24
CA SER A 364 -3.40 2.44 13.26
C SER A 364 -3.02 3.93 13.31
N ARG A 365 -3.95 4.79 13.74
CA ARG A 365 -3.80 6.26 13.67
C ARG A 365 -2.53 6.77 14.39
N ARG A 366 -2.22 6.24 15.58
CA ARG A 366 -1.08 6.65 16.43
C ARG A 366 0.18 5.77 16.26
N TYR A 367 0.26 4.99 15.19
CA TYR A 367 1.45 4.15 14.97
C TYR A 367 2.71 4.98 14.65
N SER A 368 2.58 5.96 13.75
CA SER A 368 3.66 6.83 13.26
C SER A 368 3.10 8.00 12.44
N THR A 369 3.98 8.75 11.75
CA THR A 369 3.67 9.76 10.72
C THR A 369 2.76 9.25 9.57
N THR A 370 2.35 10.12 8.65
CA THR A 370 1.44 9.78 7.54
C THR A 370 2.10 9.88 6.17
N LEU A 371 1.58 9.14 5.18
CA LEU A 371 2.01 9.30 3.78
C LEU A 371 1.74 10.72 3.24
N GLY A 372 0.72 11.41 3.77
CA GLY A 372 0.45 12.83 3.45
C GLY A 372 1.58 13.72 3.95
N ALA A 373 1.87 13.67 5.24
CA ALA A 373 2.96 14.45 5.85
C ALA A 373 4.33 14.20 5.18
N LEU A 374 4.62 12.96 4.76
CA LEU A 374 5.84 12.65 4.00
C LEU A 374 5.87 13.33 2.62
N ARG A 375 4.73 13.42 1.93
CA ARG A 375 4.61 14.13 0.66
C ARG A 375 4.69 15.63 0.85
N ASP A 376 4.01 16.16 1.86
CA ASP A 376 3.99 17.59 2.18
C ASP A 376 5.42 18.08 2.52
N ALA A 377 6.16 17.32 3.34
CA ALA A 377 7.56 17.64 3.65
C ALA A 377 8.47 17.63 2.41
N ARG A 378 8.23 16.73 1.44
CA ARG A 378 8.96 16.75 0.16
C ARG A 378 8.58 17.95 -0.70
N ALA A 379 7.29 18.30 -0.76
CA ALA A 379 6.80 19.47 -1.48
C ALA A 379 7.37 20.77 -0.90
N GLU A 380 7.39 20.92 0.42
CA GLU A 380 8.01 22.05 1.11
C GLU A 380 9.51 22.16 0.83
N TRP A 381 10.26 21.06 0.95
CA TRP A 381 11.69 21.05 0.64
C TRP A 381 11.99 21.45 -0.82
N ARG A 382 11.09 21.12 -1.76
CA ARG A 382 11.21 21.58 -3.15
C ARG A 382 10.84 23.05 -3.33
N ARG A 383 9.74 23.51 -2.73
CA ARG A 383 9.35 24.93 -2.76
C ARG A 383 10.47 25.82 -2.22
N ALA A 384 11.17 25.39 -1.17
CA ALA A 384 12.31 26.10 -0.61
C ALA A 384 13.54 26.16 -1.55
N GLN A 385 13.62 25.31 -2.57
CA GLN A 385 14.70 25.32 -3.56
C GLN A 385 14.34 26.05 -4.85
N ALA A 386 13.06 26.34 -5.06
CA ALA A 386 12.64 27.21 -6.15
C ALA A 386 12.96 28.67 -5.76
N PRO A 387 13.46 29.50 -6.69
CA PRO A 387 13.60 30.93 -6.43
C PRO A 387 12.21 31.52 -6.17
N THR A 388 11.91 31.86 -4.93
CA THR A 388 10.67 32.54 -4.55
C THR A 388 10.80 34.03 -4.86
N ALA A 389 9.88 34.57 -5.67
CA ALA A 389 9.55 35.98 -5.55
C ALA A 389 8.97 36.18 -4.14
N ALA A 390 9.66 36.93 -3.30
CA ALA A 390 9.16 37.24 -1.96
C ALA A 390 7.83 38.01 -2.11
N PRO A 391 6.75 37.61 -1.41
CA PRO A 391 5.57 38.45 -1.30
C PRO A 391 5.99 39.83 -0.78
N GLN A 392 5.45 40.90 -1.36
CA GLN A 392 5.62 42.23 -0.78
C GLN A 392 4.95 42.25 0.62
N ASP A 393 5.53 42.99 1.56
CA ASP A 393 5.01 43.09 2.93
C ASP A 393 3.51 43.44 2.91
N GLY A 394 2.68 42.61 3.57
CA GLY A 394 1.22 42.79 3.66
C GLY A 394 0.38 41.97 2.67
N GLU A 395 0.97 41.31 1.68
CA GLU A 395 0.24 40.48 0.70
C GLU A 395 0.22 38.98 1.08
N THR A 396 -0.84 38.27 0.69
CA THR A 396 -0.90 36.79 0.65
C THR A 396 -1.38 36.34 -0.73
N THR A 397 -1.43 35.03 -1.00
CA THR A 397 -1.75 34.48 -2.33
C THR A 397 -3.03 33.65 -2.29
N LEU A 398 -4.02 34.02 -3.11
CA LEU A 398 -5.19 33.18 -3.40
C LEU A 398 -4.92 32.35 -4.65
N VAL A 399 -5.04 31.02 -4.53
CA VAL A 399 -4.86 30.09 -5.64
C VAL A 399 -6.22 29.56 -6.08
N LEU A 400 -6.64 29.88 -7.30
CA LEU A 400 -7.82 29.30 -7.95
C LEU A 400 -7.35 28.33 -9.02
N ALA A 401 -7.86 27.10 -8.99
CA ALA A 401 -7.47 26.07 -9.96
C ALA A 401 -8.68 25.26 -10.42
N HIS A 402 -8.75 25.02 -11.72
CA HIS A 402 -9.73 24.16 -12.35
C HIS A 402 -8.99 23.16 -13.25
N TRP A 403 -9.07 21.87 -12.90
CA TRP A 403 -8.41 20.79 -13.62
C TRP A 403 -9.40 19.67 -13.91
N VAL A 404 -9.41 19.18 -15.15
CA VAL A 404 -10.24 18.07 -15.62
C VAL A 404 -9.34 16.95 -16.09
N PHE A 405 -9.74 15.70 -15.83
CA PHE A 405 -9.03 14.53 -16.34
C PHE A 405 -9.10 14.48 -17.87
N ALA A 406 -7.95 14.57 -18.52
CA ALA A 406 -7.82 14.53 -19.97
C ALA A 406 -7.33 13.17 -20.49
N GLY A 407 -6.65 12.39 -19.65
CA GLY A 407 -6.14 11.09 -20.04
C GLY A 407 -5.04 10.56 -19.14
N THR A 408 -4.38 9.50 -19.60
CA THR A 408 -3.31 8.83 -18.86
C THR A 408 -2.27 8.31 -19.83
N GLY A 409 -1.01 8.47 -19.48
CA GLY A 409 0.13 7.99 -20.25
C GLY A 409 0.85 9.06 -21.07
N LEU A 410 2.02 8.67 -21.55
CA LEU A 410 2.84 9.41 -22.51
C LEU A 410 2.46 8.97 -23.93
N SER A 411 2.49 9.90 -24.88
CA SER A 411 2.54 9.58 -26.31
C SER A 411 3.85 8.82 -26.61
N THR A 412 3.91 8.17 -27.77
CA THR A 412 5.12 7.44 -28.20
C THR A 412 6.36 8.33 -28.23
N GLY A 413 6.23 9.59 -28.68
CA GLY A 413 7.32 10.55 -28.72
C GLY A 413 7.78 11.02 -27.35
N GLU A 414 6.85 11.36 -26.45
CA GLU A 414 7.17 11.73 -25.08
C GLU A 414 7.77 10.55 -24.29
N ALA A 415 7.30 9.32 -24.53
CA ALA A 415 7.85 8.12 -23.91
C ALA A 415 9.31 7.90 -24.34
N TRP A 416 9.60 8.01 -25.64
CA TRP A 416 10.97 7.92 -26.16
C TRP A 416 11.87 9.00 -25.52
N LEU A 417 11.42 10.25 -25.51
CA LEU A 417 12.20 11.34 -24.91
C LEU A 417 12.42 11.12 -23.42
N ALA A 418 11.37 10.76 -22.66
CA ALA A 418 11.46 10.52 -21.23
C ALA A 418 12.45 9.40 -20.85
N THR A 419 12.63 8.38 -21.70
CA THR A 419 13.62 7.32 -21.45
C THR A 419 15.08 7.79 -21.60
N SER A 420 15.32 8.90 -22.31
CA SER A 420 16.65 9.48 -22.50
C SER A 420 16.96 10.60 -21.50
N LEU A 421 16.04 10.93 -20.61
CA LEU A 421 16.20 12.00 -19.62
C LEU A 421 16.60 11.43 -18.27
N GLU A 422 17.57 12.08 -17.62
CA GLU A 422 17.78 11.90 -16.19
C GLU A 422 16.57 12.46 -15.42
N PRO A 423 15.98 11.69 -14.49
CA PRO A 423 14.95 12.20 -13.59
C PRO A 423 15.46 13.42 -12.83
N ALA A 424 14.71 14.52 -12.83
CA ALA A 424 15.11 15.66 -12.00
C ALA A 424 15.11 15.24 -10.51
N PRO A 425 16.13 15.65 -9.72
CA PRO A 425 16.21 15.32 -8.29
C PRO A 425 14.93 15.74 -7.55
N GLY A 426 14.44 14.89 -6.64
CA GLY A 426 13.34 15.25 -5.74
C GLY A 426 11.94 15.34 -6.38
N THR A 427 11.76 14.96 -7.65
CA THR A 427 10.48 14.97 -8.41
C THR A 427 9.39 14.02 -7.90
N GLU A 428 9.55 13.47 -6.70
CA GLU A 428 8.64 12.51 -6.07
C GLU A 428 7.34 13.18 -5.56
N GLY A 429 6.43 13.60 -6.45
CA GLY A 429 5.01 13.78 -6.10
C GLY A 429 4.30 15.11 -6.36
N GLU A 430 4.79 16.01 -7.23
CA GLU A 430 4.02 17.21 -7.66
C GLU A 430 3.90 17.31 -9.19
N PRO A 431 2.98 18.16 -9.72
CA PRO A 431 2.87 18.44 -11.15
C PRO A 431 4.16 19.01 -11.74
N THR A 432 4.33 18.87 -13.06
CA THR A 432 5.56 19.24 -13.80
C THR A 432 5.78 20.74 -14.00
N TRP A 433 4.96 21.58 -13.37
CA TRP A 433 5.07 23.03 -13.51
C TRP A 433 6.14 23.59 -12.57
N THR A 434 7.02 24.40 -13.12
CA THR A 434 7.93 25.30 -12.41
C THR A 434 7.57 26.73 -12.79
N PRO A 435 7.36 27.65 -11.82
CA PRO A 435 7.20 29.06 -12.14
C PRO A 435 8.46 29.55 -12.86
N VAL A 436 8.29 30.04 -14.09
CA VAL A 436 9.33 30.85 -14.73
C VAL A 436 9.13 32.26 -14.19
N ALA A 437 10.19 32.86 -13.63
CA ALA A 437 10.18 34.28 -13.32
C ALA A 437 9.98 35.03 -14.63
N THR A 438 8.82 35.66 -14.81
CA THR A 438 8.66 36.68 -15.84
C THR A 438 9.52 37.86 -15.42
N SER A 439 10.51 38.19 -16.27
CA SER A 439 11.40 39.33 -16.15
C SER A 439 10.68 40.64 -15.90
#